data_AF-A0A954GT52-F1
#
_entry.id   AF-A0A954GT52-F1
#
_cell.length_a   1.000
_cell.length_b   1.000
_cell.length_c   1.000
_cell.angle_alpha   90.00
_cell.angle_beta   90.00
_cell.angle_gamma   90.00
#
_symmetry.space_group_name_H-M   'P 1'
#
loop_
_entity.id
_entity.type
_entity.pdbx_description
1 polymer ?
#
loop_
_entity_poly.entity_id
_entity_poly.type
_entity_poly.pdbx_seq_one_letter_code
_entity_poly.pdbx_strand_id
1 'polypeptide(L)'
;MLFASAAVAEVPKNVHQRSEFQNCRLKFEREHVGHVAFMGGSITEMNGYRPLVTEFLKQRFPETKFTFTDAGISSTCSTTGAFRLSHDVLSKGPVDLFFLEFAVNDDQDAAHAARECRRGMEGILRQIFEHNPHSDVVITYFVNEGMLAKLQDGKQPLSIAAHEQVAEHYAVTTSHHAREVAEQITAGKLTWKEYGGVHPAPRGNQIAAGLIKDLLSECWKSALASDATPVKREMPKLLDQKSYVHGRFLSADEVTMKTGWKREVPDWKNIPGSSRARFTQEQLFVATEPQSKMHFHFTGTAVG
;
A
#
# COMPACT_ATOMS: atom_id res chain seq x y z
N MET A 1 -31.62 14.96 32.27
CA MET A 1 -30.23 14.83 31.80
C MET A 1 -29.96 13.36 31.53
N LEU A 2 -30.07 12.92 30.26
CA LEU A 2 -29.56 11.61 29.87
C LEU A 2 -28.05 11.78 29.68
N PHE A 3 -27.26 11.17 30.55
CA PHE A 3 -25.85 10.95 30.29
C PHE A 3 -25.78 9.91 29.16
N ALA A 4 -25.43 10.38 27.96
CA ALA A 4 -24.92 9.49 26.94
C ALA A 4 -23.64 8.86 27.52
N SER A 5 -23.70 7.57 27.79
CA SER A 5 -22.50 6.76 28.02
C SER A 5 -21.59 7.00 26.83
N ALA A 6 -20.45 7.65 27.06
CA ALA A 6 -19.35 7.61 26.13
C ALA A 6 -19.01 6.13 25.96
N ALA A 7 -19.29 5.58 24.79
CA ALA A 7 -18.86 4.23 24.44
C ALA A 7 -17.36 4.17 24.71
N VAL A 8 -16.92 3.13 25.42
CA VAL A 8 -15.50 2.83 25.56
C VAL A 8 -14.96 2.74 24.14
N ALA A 9 -14.03 3.62 23.78
CA ALA A 9 -13.39 3.54 22.47
C ALA A 9 -12.65 2.20 22.43
N GLU A 10 -13.06 1.36 21.50
CA GLU A 10 -12.43 0.09 21.16
C GLU A 10 -11.92 0.19 19.72
N VAL A 11 -10.90 -0.59 19.39
CA VAL A 11 -10.41 -0.74 18.01
C VAL A 11 -11.61 -1.01 17.09
N PRO A 12 -11.72 -0.34 15.93
CA PRO A 12 -12.84 -0.56 15.04
C PRO A 12 -13.00 -2.05 14.69
N LYS A 13 -14.22 -2.57 14.71
CA LYS A 13 -14.51 -4.00 14.46
C LYS A 13 -13.89 -4.56 13.18
N ASN A 14 -13.71 -3.71 12.16
CA ASN A 14 -13.17 -4.05 10.85
C ASN A 14 -11.67 -3.75 10.75
N VAL A 15 -10.97 -3.71 11.88
CA VAL A 15 -9.53 -3.59 11.96
C VAL A 15 -8.99 -4.79 12.74
N HIS A 16 -8.03 -5.50 12.17
CA HIS A 16 -7.29 -6.52 12.90
C HIS A 16 -5.98 -5.90 13.39
N GLN A 17 -6.01 -5.37 14.62
CA GLN A 17 -4.81 -4.81 15.25
C GLN A 17 -3.82 -5.92 15.59
N ARG A 18 -2.57 -5.78 15.11
CA ARG A 18 -1.44 -6.66 15.43
C ARG A 18 -0.18 -5.90 15.90
N SER A 19 -0.22 -4.58 15.87
CA SER A 19 0.81 -3.67 16.40
C SER A 19 0.17 -2.59 17.26
N GLU A 20 0.91 -2.10 18.25
CA GLU A 20 0.55 -0.94 19.09
C GLU A 20 1.02 0.40 18.50
N PHE A 21 1.69 0.38 17.35
CA PHE A 21 2.24 1.58 16.70
C PHE A 21 3.16 2.41 17.62
N GLN A 22 3.85 1.74 18.54
CA GLN A 22 4.73 2.37 19.53
C GLN A 22 6.00 2.90 18.87
N ASN A 23 6.55 2.20 17.87
CA ASN A 23 7.84 2.57 17.29
C ASN A 23 7.75 3.90 16.54
N CYS A 24 6.76 4.06 15.67
CA CYS A 24 6.57 5.32 14.97
C CYS A 24 6.18 6.44 15.95
N ARG A 25 5.36 6.15 16.97
CA ARG A 25 5.01 7.11 18.02
C ARG A 25 6.24 7.63 18.79
N LEU A 26 7.18 6.74 19.14
CA LEU A 26 8.43 7.12 19.81
C LEU A 26 9.22 8.13 18.98
N LYS A 27 9.33 7.90 17.66
CA LYS A 27 9.98 8.82 16.72
C LYS A 27 9.28 10.19 16.71
N PHE A 28 7.96 10.18 16.60
CA PHE A 28 7.17 11.40 16.49
C PHE A 28 7.21 12.23 17.78
N GLU A 29 6.96 11.61 18.94
CA GLU A 29 6.84 12.32 20.23
C GLU A 29 8.20 12.68 20.86
N ARG A 30 9.25 11.86 20.71
CA ARG A 30 10.54 12.10 21.40
C ARG A 30 11.60 12.73 20.52
N GLU A 31 11.67 12.32 19.26
CA GLU A 31 12.67 12.84 18.33
C GLU A 31 12.14 13.96 17.44
N HIS A 32 10.81 14.20 17.47
CA HIS A 32 10.15 15.23 16.68
C HIS A 32 10.46 15.13 15.18
N VAL A 33 10.69 13.90 14.70
CA VAL A 33 10.87 13.59 13.27
C VAL A 33 10.07 12.35 12.91
N GLY A 34 9.64 12.24 11.66
CA GLY A 34 8.93 11.07 11.19
C GLY A 34 8.90 10.95 9.67
N HIS A 35 9.31 9.80 9.13
CA HIS A 35 9.11 9.47 7.72
C HIS A 35 7.89 8.57 7.56
N VAL A 36 6.86 9.11 6.94
CA VAL A 36 5.62 8.39 6.63
C VAL A 36 5.53 8.16 5.14
N ALA A 37 5.31 6.91 4.72
CA ALA A 37 5.19 6.57 3.30
C ALA A 37 3.85 5.90 3.00
N PHE A 38 3.31 6.20 1.82
CA PHE A 38 2.09 5.59 1.29
C PHE A 38 2.42 4.91 -0.03
N MET A 39 2.08 3.64 -0.16
CA MET A 39 2.29 2.89 -1.39
C MET A 39 1.04 2.14 -1.79
N GLY A 40 0.70 2.26 -3.06
CA GLY A 40 -0.43 1.55 -3.63
C GLY A 40 -0.70 1.90 -5.08
N GLY A 41 -1.92 1.62 -5.50
CA GLY A 41 -2.42 1.91 -6.84
C GLY A 41 -2.90 3.35 -7.01
N SER A 42 -3.90 3.52 -7.86
CA SER A 42 -4.54 4.81 -8.15
C SER A 42 -5.26 5.42 -6.94
N ILE A 43 -5.73 4.60 -6.00
CA ILE A 43 -6.41 5.05 -4.79
C ILE A 43 -5.43 5.75 -3.83
N THR A 44 -4.19 5.26 -3.76
CA THR A 44 -3.09 5.96 -3.08
C THR A 44 -2.62 7.21 -3.82
N GLU A 45 -2.53 7.15 -5.16
CA GLU A 45 -2.05 8.27 -6.00
C GLU A 45 -2.98 9.49 -5.92
N MET A 46 -4.30 9.28 -5.85
CA MET A 46 -5.27 10.37 -5.81
C MET A 46 -5.19 11.22 -4.53
N ASN A 47 -5.74 12.43 -4.61
CA ASN A 47 -5.97 13.29 -3.45
C ASN A 47 -7.20 12.80 -2.66
N GLY A 48 -7.02 11.69 -1.94
CA GLY A 48 -8.08 10.98 -1.23
C GLY A 48 -7.75 10.73 0.25
N TYR A 49 -7.79 9.46 0.67
CA TYR A 49 -7.56 9.07 2.07
C TYR A 49 -6.17 9.46 2.58
N ARG A 50 -5.12 9.35 1.74
CA ARG A 50 -3.73 9.65 2.10
C ARG A 50 -3.54 11.08 2.64
N PRO A 51 -3.99 12.15 1.95
CA PRO A 51 -3.98 13.51 2.49
C PRO A 51 -4.75 13.65 3.82
N LEU A 52 -5.90 12.97 3.98
CA LEU A 52 -6.67 13.02 5.23
C LEU A 52 -5.88 12.41 6.40
N VAL A 53 -5.21 11.28 6.18
CA VAL A 53 -4.34 10.64 7.17
C VAL A 53 -3.10 11.51 7.45
N THR A 54 -2.53 12.11 6.41
CA THR A 54 -1.40 13.06 6.54
C THR A 54 -1.76 14.23 7.46
N GLU A 55 -2.90 14.86 7.25
CA GLU A 55 -3.34 15.99 8.07
C GLU A 55 -3.68 15.56 9.50
N PHE A 56 -4.26 14.37 9.69
CA PHE A 56 -4.45 13.80 11.02
C PHE A 56 -3.13 13.65 11.79
N LEU A 57 -2.07 13.12 11.16
CA LEU A 57 -0.77 12.94 11.79
C LEU A 57 -0.12 14.28 12.16
N LYS A 58 -0.17 15.27 11.27
CA LYS A 58 0.32 16.64 11.56
C LYS A 58 -0.43 17.29 12.72
N GLN A 59 -1.76 17.12 12.78
CA GLN A 59 -2.58 17.65 13.87
C GLN A 59 -2.28 16.94 15.20
N ARG A 60 -2.05 15.62 15.16
CA ARG A 60 -1.78 14.82 16.36
C ARG A 60 -0.40 15.10 16.94
N PHE A 61 0.60 15.32 16.09
CA PHE A 61 1.99 15.56 16.46
C PHE A 61 2.51 16.88 15.84
N PRO A 62 2.05 18.04 16.34
CA PRO A 62 2.35 19.33 15.72
C PRO A 62 3.83 19.74 15.80
N GLU A 63 4.58 19.16 16.74
CA GLU A 63 6.01 19.41 16.90
C GLU A 63 6.88 18.51 16.00
N THR A 64 6.31 17.47 15.40
CA THR A 64 7.04 16.53 14.56
C THR A 64 7.25 17.08 13.14
N LYS A 65 8.52 17.16 12.72
CA LYS A 65 8.87 17.42 11.32
C LYS A 65 8.69 16.14 10.51
N PHE A 66 7.58 16.05 9.79
CA PHE A 66 7.29 14.92 8.93
C PHE A 66 7.92 15.05 7.53
N THR A 67 8.41 13.91 7.03
CA THR A 67 8.64 13.66 5.61
C THR A 67 7.57 12.70 5.12
N PHE A 68 6.76 13.13 4.15
CA PHE A 68 5.73 12.29 3.53
C PHE A 68 6.19 11.81 2.15
N THR A 69 6.21 10.51 1.95
CA THR A 69 6.45 9.90 0.63
C THR A 69 5.14 9.41 0.03
N ASP A 70 4.73 10.04 -1.05
CA ASP A 70 3.65 9.56 -1.91
C ASP A 70 4.25 8.64 -2.99
N ALA A 71 3.96 7.34 -2.88
CA ALA A 71 4.38 6.32 -3.83
C ALA A 71 3.17 5.59 -4.42
N GLY A 72 2.03 6.28 -4.61
CA GLY A 72 0.91 5.78 -5.41
C GLY A 72 1.21 5.81 -6.90
N ILE A 73 0.90 4.72 -7.61
CA ILE A 73 0.98 4.65 -9.08
C ILE A 73 -0.24 3.92 -9.62
N SER A 74 -1.07 4.60 -10.42
CA SER A 74 -2.24 4.03 -11.07
C SER A 74 -1.93 2.76 -11.86
N SER A 75 -2.84 1.78 -11.76
CA SER A 75 -2.77 0.50 -12.47
C SER A 75 -1.51 -0.33 -12.18
N THR A 76 -0.93 -0.17 -10.99
CA THR A 76 0.16 -1.01 -10.49
C THR A 76 -0.35 -1.95 -9.40
N CYS A 77 0.28 -3.12 -9.29
CA CYS A 77 -0.07 -4.18 -8.35
C CYS A 77 1.06 -4.44 -7.33
N SER A 78 0.83 -5.34 -6.38
CA SER A 78 1.80 -5.69 -5.34
C SER A 78 3.12 -6.25 -5.92
N THR A 79 3.09 -6.94 -7.07
CA THR A 79 4.30 -7.37 -7.78
C THR A 79 5.16 -6.19 -8.19
N THR A 80 4.59 -5.23 -8.93
CA THR A 80 5.31 -4.00 -9.30
C THR A 80 5.68 -3.16 -8.09
N GLY A 81 4.86 -3.18 -7.03
CA GLY A 81 5.16 -2.54 -5.76
C GLY A 81 6.45 -3.07 -5.14
N ALA A 82 6.59 -4.40 -5.03
CA ALA A 82 7.81 -5.01 -4.52
C ALA A 82 9.06 -4.63 -5.34
N PHE A 83 8.93 -4.46 -6.65
CA PHE A 83 10.05 -4.13 -7.54
C PHE A 83 10.44 -2.65 -7.52
N ARG A 84 9.48 -1.74 -7.26
CA ARG A 84 9.76 -0.30 -7.23
C ARG A 84 9.99 0.24 -5.83
N LEU A 85 9.71 -0.53 -4.78
CA LEU A 85 9.76 -0.07 -3.39
C LEU A 85 11.11 0.57 -3.03
N SER A 86 12.22 -0.05 -3.42
CA SER A 86 13.55 0.50 -3.14
C SER A 86 13.74 1.87 -3.78
N HIS A 87 13.31 2.05 -5.02
CA HIS A 87 13.46 3.32 -5.75
C HIS A 87 12.49 4.39 -5.21
N ASP A 88 11.22 4.05 -5.04
CA ASP A 88 10.17 5.02 -4.76
C ASP A 88 10.04 5.40 -3.29
N VAL A 89 10.49 4.53 -2.38
CA VAL A 89 10.32 4.69 -0.93
C VAL A 89 11.65 4.60 -0.18
N LEU A 90 12.35 3.46 -0.24
CA LEU A 90 13.51 3.20 0.64
C LEU A 90 14.72 4.08 0.32
N SER A 91 14.86 4.54 -0.92
CA SER A 91 15.89 5.50 -1.32
C SER A 91 15.79 6.86 -0.60
N LYS A 92 14.62 7.14 0.00
CA LYS A 92 14.33 8.40 0.70
C LYS A 92 14.62 8.33 2.21
N GLY A 93 15.08 7.18 2.70
CA GLY A 93 15.47 6.97 4.10
C GLY A 93 14.56 5.97 4.84
N PRO A 94 14.87 5.72 6.14
CA PRO A 94 14.11 4.79 6.97
C PRO A 94 12.67 5.25 7.16
N VAL A 95 11.70 4.39 6.84
CA VAL A 95 10.26 4.66 7.01
C VAL A 95 9.83 4.31 8.42
N ASP A 96 9.23 5.24 9.16
CA ASP A 96 8.75 4.98 10.52
C ASP A 96 7.31 4.44 10.52
N LEU A 97 6.46 4.94 9.62
CA LEU A 97 5.08 4.47 9.44
C LEU A 97 4.74 4.30 7.96
N PHE A 98 4.29 3.11 7.59
CA PHE A 98 4.01 2.75 6.20
C PHE A 98 2.54 2.36 5.99
N PHE A 99 1.89 3.01 5.03
CA PHE A 99 0.53 2.66 4.59
C PHE A 99 0.59 1.97 3.24
N LEU A 100 0.00 0.79 3.16
CA LEU A 100 0.08 -0.08 1.99
C LEU A 100 -1.30 -0.53 1.53
N GLU A 101 -1.59 -0.43 0.23
CA GLU A 101 -2.83 -0.97 -0.36
C GLU A 101 -2.59 -1.45 -1.79
N PHE A 102 -3.00 -2.68 -2.10
CA PHE A 102 -2.94 -3.22 -3.48
C PHE A 102 -4.04 -4.25 -3.78
N ALA A 103 -4.95 -4.56 -2.83
CA ALA A 103 -5.88 -5.67 -3.00
C ALA A 103 -6.77 -5.51 -4.25
N VAL A 104 -7.28 -4.30 -4.50
CA VAL A 104 -8.08 -4.01 -5.69
C VAL A 104 -7.26 -4.13 -6.97
N ASN A 105 -6.02 -3.65 -6.97
CA ASN A 105 -5.16 -3.73 -8.16
C ASN A 105 -4.75 -5.17 -8.48
N ASP A 106 -4.44 -5.97 -7.44
CA ASP A 106 -4.12 -7.38 -7.60
C ASP A 106 -5.30 -8.17 -8.18
N ASP A 107 -6.54 -7.83 -7.80
CA ASP A 107 -7.77 -8.49 -8.30
C ASP A 107 -8.18 -8.00 -9.69
N GLN A 108 -8.26 -6.68 -9.90
CA GLN A 108 -8.85 -6.08 -11.09
C GLN A 108 -7.85 -5.76 -12.20
N ASP A 109 -6.70 -5.15 -11.88
CA ASP A 109 -5.75 -4.68 -12.89
C ASP A 109 -4.81 -5.81 -13.33
N ALA A 110 -4.30 -6.58 -12.36
CA ALA A 110 -3.33 -7.64 -12.61
C ALA A 110 -3.96 -9.04 -12.72
N ALA A 111 -5.23 -9.19 -12.30
CA ALA A 111 -5.94 -10.47 -12.25
C ALA A 111 -5.10 -11.60 -11.63
N HIS A 112 -4.37 -11.26 -10.56
CA HIS A 112 -3.41 -12.14 -9.92
C HIS A 112 -4.09 -13.33 -9.26
N ALA A 113 -3.46 -14.49 -9.38
CA ALA A 113 -3.77 -15.60 -8.51
C ALA A 113 -3.18 -15.33 -7.11
N ALA A 114 -3.64 -16.09 -6.11
CA ALA A 114 -3.24 -15.88 -4.72
C ALA A 114 -1.70 -15.97 -4.51
N ARG A 115 -1.00 -16.69 -5.38
CA ARG A 115 0.46 -16.82 -5.37
C ARG A 115 1.13 -15.46 -5.59
N GLU A 116 0.78 -14.75 -6.65
CA GLU A 116 1.37 -13.44 -6.98
C GLU A 116 1.05 -12.42 -5.90
N CYS A 117 -0.20 -12.40 -5.42
CA CYS A 117 -0.63 -11.51 -4.33
C CYS A 117 0.24 -11.72 -3.07
N ARG A 118 0.49 -12.98 -2.69
CA ARG A 118 1.36 -13.29 -1.53
C ARG A 118 2.80 -12.87 -1.76
N ARG A 119 3.39 -13.20 -2.91
CA ARG A 119 4.80 -12.88 -3.21
C ARG A 119 5.07 -11.39 -3.30
N GLY A 120 4.14 -10.63 -3.88
CA GLY A 120 4.21 -9.17 -3.92
C GLY A 120 4.11 -8.56 -2.53
N MET A 121 3.06 -8.93 -1.78
CA MET A 121 2.84 -8.40 -0.44
C MET A 121 3.99 -8.76 0.53
N GLU A 122 4.44 -10.02 0.54
CA GLU A 122 5.57 -10.45 1.36
C GLU A 122 6.87 -9.74 0.93
N GLY A 123 7.08 -9.59 -0.38
CA GLY A 123 8.23 -8.86 -0.92
C GLY A 123 8.32 -7.43 -0.40
N ILE A 124 7.19 -6.72 -0.38
CA ILE A 124 7.12 -5.34 0.12
C ILE A 124 7.38 -5.29 1.63
N LEU A 125 6.66 -6.07 2.43
CA LEU A 125 6.78 -6.02 3.89
C LEU A 125 8.19 -6.39 4.34
N ARG A 126 8.78 -7.42 3.74
CA ARG A 126 10.12 -7.86 4.08
C ARG A 126 11.17 -6.80 3.78
N GLN A 127 11.10 -6.17 2.61
CA GLN A 127 12.01 -5.08 2.26
C GLN A 127 11.86 -3.87 3.20
N ILE A 128 10.62 -3.49 3.58
CA ILE A 128 10.38 -2.44 4.59
C ILE A 128 11.07 -2.79 5.91
N PHE A 129 10.83 -3.99 6.44
CA PHE A 129 11.35 -4.40 7.75
C PHE A 129 12.86 -4.70 7.77
N GLU A 130 13.43 -5.14 6.65
CA GLU A 130 14.89 -5.27 6.50
C GLU A 130 15.56 -3.89 6.45
N HIS A 131 14.91 -2.90 5.83
CA HIS A 131 15.43 -1.53 5.76
C HIS A 131 15.30 -0.79 7.10
N ASN A 132 14.15 -0.92 7.79
CA ASN A 132 13.94 -0.41 9.13
C ASN A 132 13.14 -1.43 9.97
N PRO A 133 13.79 -2.17 10.89
CA PRO A 133 13.11 -3.18 11.69
C PRO A 133 12.20 -2.59 12.79
N HIS A 134 12.14 -1.26 12.91
CA HIS A 134 11.22 -0.53 13.77
C HIS A 134 10.03 0.07 13.00
N SER A 135 9.89 -0.15 11.68
CA SER A 135 8.72 0.36 10.94
C SER A 135 7.41 -0.23 11.46
N ASP A 136 6.42 0.64 11.64
CA ASP A 136 5.03 0.26 11.78
C ASP A 136 4.31 0.29 10.43
N VAL A 137 3.38 -0.65 10.21
CA VAL A 137 2.70 -0.82 8.91
C VAL A 137 1.20 -0.98 9.11
N VAL A 138 0.41 -0.33 8.25
CA VAL A 138 -1.03 -0.57 8.08
C VAL A 138 -1.29 -0.99 6.64
N ILE A 139 -1.87 -2.18 6.46
CA ILE A 139 -2.40 -2.58 5.14
C ILE A 139 -3.88 -2.23 5.10
N THR A 140 -4.32 -1.48 4.09
CA THR A 140 -5.72 -1.11 3.91
C THR A 140 -6.33 -1.83 2.72
N TYR A 141 -7.46 -2.50 2.93
CA TYR A 141 -8.15 -3.23 1.87
C TYR A 141 -9.30 -2.40 1.31
N PHE A 142 -9.11 -1.83 0.12
CA PHE A 142 -10.17 -1.17 -0.64
C PHE A 142 -11.06 -2.19 -1.38
N VAL A 143 -12.14 -1.71 -2.00
CA VAL A 143 -13.20 -2.53 -2.59
C VAL A 143 -13.53 -2.08 -4.02
N ASN A 144 -13.73 -3.06 -4.91
CA ASN A 144 -14.39 -2.88 -6.21
C ASN A 144 -15.75 -3.60 -6.20
N GLU A 145 -16.55 -3.45 -7.26
CA GLU A 145 -17.89 -4.04 -7.36
C GLU A 145 -17.89 -5.57 -7.18
N GLY A 146 -16.92 -6.25 -7.78
CA GLY A 146 -16.81 -7.71 -7.70
C GLY A 146 -16.46 -8.19 -6.28
N MET A 147 -15.57 -7.47 -5.59
CA MET A 147 -15.24 -7.72 -4.20
C MET A 147 -16.42 -7.41 -3.27
N LEU A 148 -17.13 -6.31 -3.52
CA LEU A 148 -18.32 -5.94 -2.76
C LEU A 148 -19.36 -7.05 -2.83
N ALA A 149 -19.67 -7.55 -4.02
CA ALA A 149 -20.61 -8.65 -4.21
C ALA A 149 -20.19 -9.92 -3.45
N LYS A 150 -18.89 -10.27 -3.49
CA LYS A 150 -18.35 -11.41 -2.72
C LYS A 150 -18.56 -11.21 -1.22
N LEU A 151 -18.22 -10.04 -0.69
CA LEU A 151 -18.35 -9.72 0.73
C LEU A 151 -19.81 -9.75 1.20
N GLN A 152 -20.74 -9.27 0.37
CA GLN A 152 -22.18 -9.32 0.67
C GLN A 152 -22.74 -10.76 0.66
N ASP A 153 -22.11 -11.65 -0.11
CA ASP A 153 -22.38 -13.10 -0.11
C ASP A 153 -21.59 -13.86 0.98
N GLY A 154 -20.97 -13.14 1.94
CA GLY A 154 -20.19 -13.74 3.03
C GLY A 154 -18.87 -14.37 2.58
N LYS A 155 -18.40 -14.09 1.36
CA LYS A 155 -17.16 -14.61 0.78
C LYS A 155 -16.04 -13.58 0.86
N GLN A 156 -14.84 -14.04 1.20
CA GLN A 156 -13.65 -13.19 1.21
C GLN A 156 -13.09 -13.03 -0.21
N PRO A 157 -12.80 -11.79 -0.69
CA PRO A 157 -12.07 -11.58 -1.93
C PRO A 157 -10.69 -12.22 -1.92
N LEU A 158 -10.27 -12.76 -3.06
CA LEU A 158 -9.06 -13.57 -3.19
C LEU A 158 -7.79 -12.79 -2.84
N SER A 159 -7.64 -11.56 -3.36
CA SER A 159 -6.47 -10.73 -3.07
C SER A 159 -6.41 -10.31 -1.61
N ILE A 160 -7.54 -9.95 -0.99
CA ILE A 160 -7.62 -9.66 0.45
C ILE A 160 -7.21 -10.90 1.27
N ALA A 161 -7.74 -12.09 0.95
CA ALA A 161 -7.38 -13.32 1.63
C ALA A 161 -5.88 -13.64 1.53
N ALA A 162 -5.29 -13.44 0.34
CA ALA A 162 -3.87 -13.67 0.12
C ALA A 162 -2.99 -12.66 0.86
N HIS A 163 -3.37 -11.37 0.87
CA HIS A 163 -2.65 -10.34 1.62
C HIS A 163 -2.77 -10.55 3.13
N GLU A 164 -3.93 -11.02 3.63
CA GLU A 164 -4.08 -11.29 5.06
C GLU A 164 -3.20 -12.46 5.54
N GLN A 165 -3.03 -13.50 4.72
CA GLN A 165 -2.09 -14.58 5.05
C GLN A 165 -0.67 -14.05 5.30
N VAL A 166 -0.25 -13.05 4.52
CA VAL A 166 1.05 -12.40 4.72
C VAL A 166 1.00 -11.49 5.96
N ALA A 167 -0.03 -10.68 6.12
CA ALA A 167 -0.11 -9.75 7.23
C ALA A 167 -0.20 -10.46 8.60
N GLU A 168 -0.91 -11.58 8.69
CA GLU A 168 -0.91 -12.46 9.87
C GLU A 168 0.50 -13.02 10.14
N HIS A 169 1.15 -13.57 9.12
CA HIS A 169 2.50 -14.16 9.23
C HIS A 169 3.56 -13.16 9.70
N TYR A 170 3.45 -11.90 9.29
CA TYR A 170 4.35 -10.81 9.68
C TYR A 170 3.86 -9.96 10.86
N ALA A 171 2.72 -10.31 11.49
CA ALA A 171 2.07 -9.53 12.55
C ALA A 171 1.86 -8.05 12.19
N VAL A 172 1.29 -7.80 11.00
CA VAL A 172 0.97 -6.47 10.48
C VAL A 172 -0.51 -6.18 10.65
N THR A 173 -0.83 -4.99 11.15
CA THR A 173 -2.20 -4.53 11.32
C THR A 173 -2.88 -4.31 9.97
N THR A 174 -4.13 -4.75 9.85
CA THR A 174 -4.93 -4.60 8.63
C THR A 174 -6.21 -3.81 8.90
N SER A 175 -6.55 -2.90 7.99
CA SER A 175 -7.81 -2.16 7.96
C SER A 175 -8.71 -2.75 6.86
N HIS A 176 -9.75 -3.48 7.25
CA HIS A 176 -10.74 -4.07 6.36
C HIS A 176 -11.80 -3.04 5.93
N HIS A 177 -11.35 -1.93 5.34
CA HIS A 177 -12.22 -0.89 4.76
C HIS A 177 -13.25 -1.47 3.80
N ALA A 178 -12.88 -2.48 3.00
CA ALA A 178 -13.79 -3.18 2.10
C ALA A 178 -14.98 -3.83 2.82
N ARG A 179 -14.73 -4.45 3.98
CA ARG A 179 -15.78 -5.09 4.79
C ARG A 179 -16.67 -4.02 5.43
N GLU A 180 -16.08 -2.94 5.94
CA GLU A 180 -16.83 -1.81 6.50
C GLU A 180 -17.79 -1.21 5.47
N VAL A 181 -17.32 -0.98 4.24
CA VAL A 181 -18.18 -0.49 3.14
C VAL A 181 -19.28 -1.49 2.80
N ALA A 182 -18.95 -2.78 2.68
CA ALA A 182 -19.93 -3.80 2.37
C ALA A 182 -21.05 -3.89 3.42
N GLU A 183 -20.68 -3.83 4.71
CA GLU A 183 -21.64 -3.86 5.81
C GLU A 183 -22.50 -2.59 5.88
N GLN A 184 -21.90 -1.40 5.66
CA GLN A 184 -22.67 -0.15 5.62
C GLN A 184 -23.66 -0.14 4.45
N ILE A 185 -23.26 -0.67 3.28
CA ILE A 185 -24.15 -0.79 2.12
C ILE A 185 -25.27 -1.79 2.38
N THR A 186 -24.97 -2.98 2.91
CA THR A 186 -25.97 -4.00 3.26
C THR A 186 -26.96 -3.49 4.31
N ALA A 187 -26.50 -2.66 5.25
CA ALA A 187 -27.35 -2.05 6.27
C ALA A 187 -28.12 -0.81 5.78
N GLY A 188 -27.98 -0.41 4.51
CA GLY A 188 -28.65 0.78 3.95
C GLY A 188 -28.12 2.13 4.47
N LYS A 189 -26.94 2.15 5.09
CA LYS A 189 -26.30 3.37 5.65
C LYS A 189 -25.40 4.10 4.65
N LEU A 190 -25.08 3.44 3.55
CA LEU A 190 -24.24 3.93 2.46
C LEU A 190 -24.74 3.33 1.15
N THR A 191 -24.69 4.07 0.05
CA THR A 191 -24.88 3.51 -1.29
C THR A 191 -23.55 3.42 -2.04
N TRP A 192 -23.44 2.53 -3.03
CA TRP A 192 -22.24 2.45 -3.89
C TRP A 192 -21.93 3.79 -4.57
N LYS A 193 -22.99 4.52 -4.95
CA LYS A 193 -22.88 5.85 -5.55
C LYS A 193 -22.32 6.89 -4.57
N GLU A 194 -22.76 6.90 -3.31
CA GLU A 194 -22.20 7.78 -2.27
C GLU A 194 -20.76 7.40 -1.90
N TYR A 195 -20.44 6.11 -1.93
CA TYR A 195 -19.07 5.64 -1.76
C TYR A 195 -18.15 6.14 -2.88
N GLY A 196 -18.63 6.11 -4.13
CA GLY A 196 -18.00 6.73 -5.31
C GLY A 196 -17.41 5.76 -6.34
N GLY A 197 -17.46 4.44 -6.08
CA GLY A 197 -16.86 3.44 -6.96
C GLY A 197 -15.47 3.00 -6.52
N VAL A 198 -14.74 2.35 -7.42
CA VAL A 198 -13.35 1.88 -7.19
C VAL A 198 -12.43 3.02 -6.76
N HIS A 199 -12.57 4.20 -7.37
CA HIS A 199 -11.93 5.44 -6.93
C HIS A 199 -12.91 6.17 -6.01
N PRO A 200 -12.77 6.07 -4.69
CA PRO A 200 -13.83 6.50 -3.80
C PRO A 200 -14.03 8.01 -3.91
N ALA A 201 -15.28 8.45 -3.75
CA ALA A 201 -15.63 9.87 -3.61
C ALA A 201 -15.14 10.39 -2.24
N PRO A 202 -15.29 11.69 -1.93
CA PRO A 202 -14.87 12.23 -0.64
C PRO A 202 -15.41 11.44 0.56
N ARG A 203 -16.67 10.98 0.51
CA ARG A 203 -17.26 10.17 1.58
C ARG A 203 -16.56 8.81 1.74
N GLY A 204 -16.27 8.11 0.65
CA GLY A 204 -15.56 6.83 0.71
C GLY A 204 -14.12 6.96 1.24
N ASN A 205 -13.42 8.04 0.86
CA ASN A 205 -12.09 8.34 1.40
C ASN A 205 -12.12 8.69 2.90
N GLN A 206 -13.17 9.40 3.36
CA GLN A 206 -13.36 9.70 4.78
C GLN A 206 -13.58 8.43 5.61
N ILE A 207 -14.28 7.43 5.10
CA ILE A 207 -14.46 6.15 5.80
C ILE A 207 -13.12 5.44 5.97
N ALA A 208 -12.31 5.36 4.89
CA ALA A 208 -11.00 4.72 4.93
C ALA A 208 -10.04 5.44 5.91
N ALA A 209 -9.96 6.77 5.80
CA ALA A 209 -9.14 7.58 6.72
C ALA A 209 -9.66 7.54 8.16
N GLY A 210 -10.98 7.46 8.34
CA GLY A 210 -11.62 7.34 9.65
C GLY A 210 -11.21 6.06 10.38
N LEU A 211 -11.29 4.89 9.72
CA LEU A 211 -10.85 3.63 10.32
C LEU A 211 -9.38 3.66 10.76
N ILE A 212 -8.50 4.23 9.92
CA ILE A 212 -7.08 4.38 10.24
C ILE A 212 -6.90 5.34 11.42
N LYS A 213 -7.59 6.48 11.42
CA LYS A 213 -7.55 7.46 12.50
C LYS A 213 -8.02 6.87 13.82
N ASP A 214 -9.13 6.13 13.81
CA ASP A 214 -9.71 5.53 15.01
C ASP A 214 -8.75 4.47 15.58
N LEU A 215 -8.20 3.61 14.74
CA LEU A 215 -7.13 2.67 15.12
C LEU A 215 -5.95 3.38 15.80
N LEU A 216 -5.35 4.37 15.13
CA LEU A 216 -4.14 5.02 15.64
C LEU A 216 -4.44 5.86 16.90
N SER A 217 -5.62 6.49 16.96
CA SER A 217 -6.06 7.24 18.14
C SER A 217 -6.23 6.32 19.33
N GLU A 218 -6.75 5.11 19.12
CA GLU A 218 -6.92 4.10 20.15
C GLU A 218 -5.57 3.59 20.66
N CYS A 219 -4.65 3.22 19.76
CA CYS A 219 -3.29 2.80 20.13
C CYS A 219 -2.51 3.90 20.88
N TRP A 220 -2.80 5.17 20.61
CA TRP A 220 -2.11 6.32 21.20
C TRP A 220 -2.93 7.07 22.25
N LYS A 221 -4.00 6.47 22.78
CA LYS A 221 -4.90 7.14 23.74
C LYS A 221 -4.23 7.47 25.07
N SER A 222 -3.37 6.58 25.54
CA SER A 222 -2.63 6.74 26.80
C SER A 222 -1.32 7.48 26.56
N ALA A 223 -0.82 8.17 27.58
CA ALA A 223 0.52 8.75 27.54
C ALA A 223 1.58 7.68 27.26
N LEU A 224 2.60 8.04 26.47
CA LEU A 224 3.73 7.16 26.22
C LEU A 224 4.51 6.97 27.52
N ALA A 225 4.81 5.73 27.89
CA ALA A 225 5.59 5.47 29.09
C ALA A 225 6.99 6.10 28.97
N SER A 226 7.51 6.65 30.07
CA SER A 226 8.80 7.35 30.08
C SER A 226 9.98 6.42 29.76
N ASP A 227 9.84 5.14 30.09
CA ASP A 227 10.81 4.07 29.83
C ASP A 227 10.53 3.28 28.55
N ALA A 228 9.50 3.64 27.77
CA ALA A 228 9.21 2.96 26.50
C ALA A 228 10.43 3.02 25.57
N THR A 229 10.77 1.90 24.94
CA THR A 229 11.86 1.80 23.96
C THR A 229 11.35 1.25 22.63
N PRO A 230 12.04 1.53 21.50
CA PRO A 230 11.72 0.88 20.24
C PRO A 230 11.82 -0.63 20.37
N VAL A 231 10.85 -1.35 19.80
CA VAL A 231 10.81 -2.81 19.77
C VAL A 231 11.14 -3.26 18.36
N LYS A 232 12.26 -3.95 18.21
CA LYS A 232 12.66 -4.57 16.95
C LYS A 232 11.64 -5.65 16.57
N ARG A 233 11.09 -5.56 15.36
CA ARG A 233 10.21 -6.60 14.82
C ARG A 233 10.98 -7.91 14.62
N GLU A 234 10.38 -9.02 15.03
CA GLU A 234 10.86 -10.35 14.67
C GLU A 234 10.58 -10.63 13.20
N MET A 235 11.59 -11.09 12.46
CA MET A 235 11.45 -11.44 11.06
C MET A 235 11.18 -12.95 10.93
N PRO A 236 9.97 -13.36 10.53
CA PRO A 236 9.69 -14.78 10.33
C PRO A 236 10.45 -15.33 9.10
N LYS A 237 10.47 -16.65 8.96
CA LYS A 237 10.90 -17.30 7.71
C LYS A 237 10.00 -16.86 6.56
N LEU A 238 10.50 -16.88 5.33
CA LEU A 238 9.66 -16.60 4.15
C LEU A 238 8.47 -17.55 4.09
N LEU A 239 7.28 -16.99 3.92
CA LEU A 239 6.04 -17.69 3.64
C LEU A 239 6.11 -18.36 2.26
N ASP A 240 6.65 -17.66 1.26
CA ASP A 240 7.02 -18.24 -0.05
C ASP A 240 8.51 -18.04 -0.32
N GLN A 241 9.24 -19.13 -0.54
CA GLN A 241 10.69 -19.08 -0.85
C GLN A 241 11.02 -18.36 -2.17
N LYS A 242 10.00 -18.13 -3.02
CA LYS A 242 10.11 -17.34 -4.27
C LYS A 242 9.46 -15.95 -4.13
N SER A 243 9.29 -15.46 -2.91
CA SER A 243 8.81 -14.11 -2.64
C SER A 243 9.69 -13.05 -3.32
N TYR A 244 9.09 -11.89 -3.63
CA TYR A 244 9.75 -10.79 -4.33
C TYR A 244 10.56 -9.89 -3.38
N VAL A 245 11.17 -10.47 -2.36
CA VAL A 245 11.96 -9.76 -1.33
C VAL A 245 13.22 -9.08 -1.89
N HIS A 246 13.69 -9.52 -3.06
CA HIS A 246 14.80 -8.89 -3.80
C HIS A 246 14.33 -8.26 -5.12
N GLY A 247 13.02 -8.03 -5.26
CA GLY A 247 12.43 -7.34 -6.39
C GLY A 247 13.04 -5.95 -6.50
N ARG A 248 13.49 -5.60 -7.70
CA ARG A 248 14.05 -4.28 -8.02
C ARG A 248 13.91 -4.00 -9.50
N PHE A 249 13.89 -2.73 -9.88
CA PHE A 249 14.18 -2.35 -11.25
C PHE A 249 15.68 -2.44 -11.53
N LEU A 250 16.01 -2.92 -12.73
CA LEU A 250 17.36 -2.82 -13.29
C LEU A 250 17.51 -1.48 -14.01
N SER A 251 18.73 -0.96 -14.08
CA SER A 251 18.94 0.26 -14.84
C SER A 251 18.78 -0.01 -16.33
N ALA A 252 18.14 0.90 -17.04
CA ALA A 252 18.08 0.85 -18.51
C ALA A 252 19.49 0.81 -19.12
N ASP A 253 20.48 1.41 -18.47
CA ASP A 253 21.87 1.43 -18.96
C ASP A 253 22.56 0.06 -18.86
N GLU A 254 22.00 -0.89 -18.11
CA GLU A 254 22.48 -2.28 -18.03
C GLU A 254 21.98 -3.14 -19.20
N VAL A 255 21.07 -2.62 -20.03
CA VAL A 255 20.52 -3.32 -21.19
C VAL A 255 21.40 -3.08 -22.42
N THR A 256 21.92 -4.15 -23.00
CA THR A 256 22.61 -4.06 -24.30
C THR A 256 21.61 -4.22 -25.44
N MET A 257 21.29 -3.10 -26.09
CA MET A 257 20.47 -3.08 -27.31
C MET A 257 21.24 -3.67 -28.49
N LYS A 258 20.61 -4.55 -29.27
CA LYS A 258 21.09 -4.93 -30.63
C LYS A 258 20.27 -4.17 -31.69
N THR A 259 20.54 -4.48 -32.96
CA THR A 259 19.84 -3.91 -34.13
C THR A 259 18.32 -3.91 -33.94
N GLY A 260 17.68 -2.78 -34.26
CA GLY A 260 16.22 -2.61 -34.26
C GLY A 260 15.63 -1.93 -33.02
N TRP A 261 16.41 -1.75 -31.95
CA TRP A 261 15.96 -1.04 -30.74
C TRP A 261 16.47 0.40 -30.69
N LYS A 262 15.62 1.31 -30.23
CA LYS A 262 15.95 2.70 -29.91
C LYS A 262 15.51 3.04 -28.49
N ARG A 263 16.26 3.92 -27.84
CA ARG A 263 15.81 4.56 -26.60
C ARG A 263 15.22 5.92 -26.96
N GLU A 264 13.91 6.02 -26.94
CA GLU A 264 13.19 7.22 -27.36
C GLU A 264 11.87 7.36 -26.59
N VAL A 265 11.30 8.56 -26.61
CA VAL A 265 9.92 8.75 -26.17
C VAL A 265 9.02 8.24 -27.32
N PRO A 266 8.15 7.24 -27.10
CA PRO A 266 7.28 6.75 -28.16
C PRO A 266 6.38 7.86 -28.72
N ASP A 267 6.02 7.75 -30.00
CA ASP A 267 5.01 8.61 -30.60
C ASP A 267 3.60 8.15 -30.17
N TRP A 268 3.27 8.43 -28.91
CA TRP A 268 2.02 8.01 -28.27
C TRP A 268 0.76 8.43 -29.03
N LYS A 269 0.82 9.48 -29.84
CA LYS A 269 -0.33 9.95 -30.65
C LYS A 269 -0.68 8.97 -31.76
N ASN A 270 0.30 8.23 -32.26
CA ASN A 270 0.17 7.29 -33.37
C ASN A 270 0.12 5.82 -32.90
N ILE A 271 0.17 5.57 -31.60
CA ILE A 271 0.02 4.22 -31.01
C ILE A 271 -1.45 4.02 -30.61
N PRO A 272 -2.17 3.03 -31.18
CA PRO A 272 -3.54 2.74 -30.80
C PRO A 272 -3.68 2.39 -29.32
N GLY A 273 -4.74 2.89 -28.68
CA GLY A 273 -5.08 2.58 -27.29
C GLY A 273 -5.04 3.79 -26.37
N SER A 274 -4.78 3.56 -25.09
CA SER A 274 -4.69 4.60 -24.07
C SER A 274 -3.43 4.43 -23.25
N SER A 275 -2.81 5.54 -22.86
CA SER A 275 -1.62 5.56 -22.00
C SER A 275 -1.92 6.29 -20.69
N ARG A 276 -1.09 6.06 -19.67
CA ARG A 276 -1.08 6.91 -18.47
C ARG A 276 -0.17 8.09 -18.74
N ALA A 277 -0.67 9.30 -18.50
CA ALA A 277 0.07 10.54 -18.74
C ALA A 277 1.47 10.56 -18.12
N ARG A 278 1.64 9.92 -16.95
CA ARG A 278 2.94 9.83 -16.27
C ARG A 278 4.03 9.12 -17.07
N PHE A 279 3.66 8.21 -17.99
CA PHE A 279 4.63 7.44 -18.77
C PHE A 279 4.83 7.99 -20.19
N THR A 280 4.08 9.03 -20.60
CA THR A 280 4.13 9.48 -21.99
C THR A 280 5.36 10.31 -22.35
N GLN A 281 6.12 10.74 -21.34
CA GLN A 281 7.37 11.49 -21.52
C GLN A 281 8.61 10.66 -21.17
N GLU A 282 8.42 9.39 -20.77
CA GLU A 282 9.53 8.52 -20.39
C GLU A 282 10.28 8.03 -21.64
N GLN A 283 11.60 7.94 -21.53
CA GLN A 283 12.41 7.27 -22.55
C GLN A 283 12.25 5.76 -22.40
N LEU A 284 11.65 5.12 -23.40
CA LEU A 284 11.44 3.69 -23.44
C LEU A 284 12.34 3.03 -24.47
N PHE A 285 12.58 1.74 -24.29
CA PHE A 285 13.11 0.90 -25.36
C PHE A 285 11.99 0.59 -26.35
N VAL A 286 12.15 1.03 -27.60
CA VAL A 286 11.17 0.90 -28.68
C VAL A 286 11.79 0.10 -29.82
N ALA A 287 11.04 -0.89 -30.32
CA ALA A 287 11.36 -1.61 -31.55
C ALA A 287 10.09 -1.77 -32.40
N THR A 288 10.18 -1.45 -33.68
CA THR A 288 9.07 -1.57 -34.66
C THR A 288 9.32 -2.66 -35.70
N GLU A 289 10.54 -3.20 -35.74
CA GLU A 289 10.94 -4.26 -36.67
C GLU A 289 10.73 -5.64 -36.05
N PRO A 290 10.02 -6.56 -36.72
CA PRO A 290 9.92 -7.95 -36.29
C PRO A 290 11.31 -8.56 -36.07
N GLN A 291 11.43 -9.44 -35.07
CA GLN A 291 12.68 -10.13 -34.71
C GLN A 291 13.78 -9.24 -34.09
N SER A 292 13.51 -7.97 -33.78
CA SER A 292 14.38 -7.14 -32.94
C SER A 292 14.70 -7.84 -31.61
N LYS A 293 15.98 -7.87 -31.21
CA LYS A 293 16.43 -8.58 -30.00
C LYS A 293 17.07 -7.64 -29.01
N MET A 294 16.71 -7.78 -27.74
CA MET A 294 17.42 -7.16 -26.61
C MET A 294 18.03 -8.26 -25.74
N HIS A 295 19.19 -7.97 -25.14
CA HIS A 295 19.81 -8.87 -24.17
C HIS A 295 20.12 -8.08 -22.91
N PHE A 296 19.84 -8.69 -21.77
CA PHE A 296 20.27 -8.19 -20.48
C PHE A 296 20.54 -9.40 -19.57
N HIS A 297 21.42 -9.19 -18.61
CA HIS A 297 21.74 -10.20 -17.61
C HIS A 297 21.01 -9.84 -16.33
N PHE A 298 20.39 -10.83 -15.70
CA PHE A 298 19.81 -10.66 -14.38
C PHE A 298 20.17 -11.85 -13.51
N THR A 299 20.20 -11.61 -12.20
CA THR A 299 20.32 -12.66 -11.18
C THR A 299 19.06 -12.62 -10.32
N GLY A 300 18.33 -13.72 -10.28
CA GLY A 300 17.09 -13.84 -9.54
C GLY A 300 16.26 -15.02 -10.01
N THR A 301 15.07 -15.15 -9.43
CA THR A 301 14.12 -16.24 -9.72
C THR A 301 12.94 -15.79 -10.60
N ALA A 302 12.86 -14.50 -10.92
CA ALA A 302 11.85 -13.89 -11.76
C ALA A 302 12.42 -12.67 -12.50
N VAL A 303 11.90 -12.42 -13.70
CA VAL A 303 12.15 -11.25 -14.54
C VAL A 303 10.90 -10.98 -15.36
N GLY A 304 10.56 -9.72 -15.60
CA GLY A 304 9.37 -9.31 -16.33
C GLY A 304 9.33 -7.81 -16.55
#